data_AF-A0A3D3M5X6-F1
#
_entry.id   AF-A0A3D3M5X6-F1
#
_cell.length_a   1.000
_cell.length_b   1.000
_cell.length_c   1.000
_cell.angle_alpha   90.00
_cell.angle_beta   90.00
_cell.angle_gamma   90.00
#
_symmetry.space_group_name_H-M   'P 1'
#
loop_
_entity.id
_entity.type
_entity.pdbx_description
1 polymer ?
#
loop_
_entity_poly.entity_id
_entity_poly.type
_entity_poly.pdbx_seq_one_letter_code
_entity_poly.pdbx_strand_id
1 'polypeptide(L)'
;MSDEAERWKEKYLKSIEQQEKLERRWDARLDLLRRGLVRSTLAAEGSDRVVDECMKEMRDVIRTDNMDAALAGLIPRLEKAVLDSEQRRATRVTQVTTALTSLVSQLQALSLPSEVRRPLKELGKQVEARAGQSREVPLLLSELSKLQG
;
A
#
# COMPACT_ATOMS: atom_id res chain seq x y z
N MET A 1 51.37 17.60 37.27
CA MET A 1 51.11 18.04 35.88
C MET A 1 50.87 16.86 34.93
N SER A 2 51.61 15.74 35.02
CA SER A 2 51.47 14.57 34.11
C SER A 2 50.19 13.73 34.34
N ASP A 3 49.86 13.40 35.59
CA ASP A 3 48.71 12.53 35.92
C ASP A 3 47.37 13.05 35.46
N GLU A 4 47.18 14.37 35.48
CA GLU A 4 45.92 14.98 35.08
C GLU A 4 45.76 14.94 33.55
N ALA A 5 46.84 15.14 32.80
CA ALA A 5 46.86 15.00 31.36
C ALA A 5 46.60 13.54 30.93
N GLU A 6 47.16 12.56 31.64
CA GLU A 6 46.90 11.14 31.40
C GLU A 6 45.44 10.76 31.68
N ARG A 7 44.87 11.24 32.80
CA ARG A 7 43.43 11.03 33.12
C ARG A 7 42.50 11.62 32.05
N TRP A 8 42.78 12.83 31.55
CA TRP A 8 41.99 13.44 30.48
C TRP A 8 42.16 12.71 29.15
N LYS A 9 43.36 12.24 28.82
CA LYS A 9 43.62 11.41 27.62
C LYS A 9 42.87 10.09 27.68
N GLU A 10 42.88 9.41 28.82
CA GLU A 10 42.16 8.15 29.01
C GLU A 10 40.64 8.37 28.93
N LYS A 11 40.13 9.44 29.56
CA LYS A 11 38.71 9.81 29.46
C LYS A 11 38.30 10.13 28.03
N TYR A 12 39.14 10.85 27.28
CA TYR A 12 38.87 11.19 25.89
C TYR A 12 38.88 9.94 24.99
N LEU A 13 39.85 9.03 25.18
CA LEU A 13 39.90 7.76 24.46
C LEU A 13 38.64 6.92 24.73
N LYS A 14 38.25 6.78 26.01
CA LYS A 14 37.02 6.08 26.39
C LYS A 14 35.77 6.72 25.78
N SER A 15 35.72 8.06 25.70
CA SER A 15 34.61 8.78 25.08
C SER A 15 34.52 8.51 23.58
N ILE A 16 35.65 8.48 22.87
CA ILE A 16 35.71 8.16 21.44
C ILE A 16 35.25 6.72 21.21
N GLU A 17 35.76 5.75 21.98
CA GLU A 17 35.35 4.35 21.86
C GLU A 17 33.84 4.15 22.09
N GLN A 18 33.27 4.90 23.05
CA GLN A 18 31.83 4.87 23.29
C GLN A 18 31.04 5.49 22.13
N GLN A 19 31.55 6.58 21.55
CA GLN A 19 30.92 7.24 20.43
C GLN A 19 30.96 6.38 19.17
N GLU A 20 32.09 5.77 18.84
CA GLU A 20 32.19 4.82 17.72
C GLU A 20 31.23 3.63 17.88
N LYS A 21 31.05 3.12 19.10
CA LYS A 21 30.07 2.06 19.39
C LYS A 21 28.63 2.54 19.24
N LEU A 22 28.33 3.81 19.52
CA LEU A 22 27.01 4.38 19.30
C LEU A 22 26.75 4.56 17.81
N GLU A 23 27.69 5.13 17.06
CA GLU A 23 27.62 5.33 15.62
C GLU A 23 27.36 4.00 14.89
N ARG A 24 28.15 2.95 15.17
CA ARG A 24 27.93 1.62 14.57
C ARG A 24 26.54 1.04 14.84
N ARG A 25 25.99 1.26 16.05
CA ARG A 25 24.63 0.81 16.40
C ARG A 25 23.58 1.62 15.66
N TRP A 26 23.82 2.91 15.47
CA TRP A 26 22.94 3.80 14.72
C TRP A 26 22.90 3.44 13.24
N ASP A 27 24.06 3.19 12.62
CA ASP A 27 24.15 2.74 11.24
C ASP A 27 23.42 1.41 11.03
N ALA A 28 23.62 0.44 11.92
CA ALA A 28 22.93 -0.83 11.85
C ALA A 28 21.39 -0.67 11.96
N ARG A 29 20.92 0.23 12.82
CA ARG A 29 19.49 0.53 12.97
C ARG A 29 18.92 1.24 11.75
N LEU A 30 19.66 2.20 11.20
CA LEU A 30 19.27 2.93 9.99
C LEU A 30 19.15 1.97 8.80
N ASP A 31 20.11 1.06 8.64
CA ASP A 31 20.08 0.07 7.56
C ASP A 31 18.91 -0.92 7.69
N LEU A 32 18.55 -1.34 8.91
CA LEU A 32 17.33 -2.12 9.15
C LEU A 32 16.06 -1.35 8.75
N LEU A 33 15.98 -0.05 9.07
CA LEU A 33 14.85 0.80 8.67
C LEU A 33 14.79 0.97 7.15
N ARG A 34 15.93 1.21 6.48
CA ARG A 34 16.01 1.29 5.01
C ARG A 34 15.48 -0.01 4.38
N ARG A 35 15.94 -1.17 4.84
CA ARG A 35 15.48 -2.49 4.35
C ARG A 35 13.99 -2.73 4.60
N GLY A 36 13.50 -2.38 5.80
CA GLY A 36 12.08 -2.46 6.15
C GLY A 36 11.21 -1.59 5.26
N LEU A 37 11.65 -0.36 5.00
CA LEU A 37 10.94 0.59 4.14
C LEU A 37 10.90 0.10 2.70
N VAL A 38 12.04 -0.33 2.12
CA VAL A 38 12.07 -0.92 0.76
C VAL A 38 11.06 -2.06 0.64
N ARG A 39 11.06 -3.01 1.59
CA ARG A 39 10.16 -4.17 1.54
C ARG A 39 8.68 -3.77 1.67
N SER A 40 8.38 -2.80 2.53
CA SER A 40 7.02 -2.24 2.66
C SER A 40 6.58 -1.55 1.36
N THR A 41 7.48 -0.77 0.75
CA THR A 41 7.17 -0.11 -0.54
C THR A 41 6.89 -1.10 -1.66
N LEU A 42 7.64 -2.21 -1.72
CA LEU A 42 7.45 -3.26 -2.71
C LEU A 42 6.12 -4.02 -2.50
N ALA A 43 5.72 -4.25 -1.25
CA ALA A 43 4.45 -4.89 -0.93
C ALA A 43 3.23 -4.01 -1.26
N ALA A 44 3.40 -2.69 -1.35
CA ALA A 44 2.35 -1.73 -1.68
C ALA A 44 2.22 -1.47 -3.20
N GLU A 45 3.11 -2.02 -4.04
CA GLU A 45 3.11 -1.82 -5.49
C GLU A 45 1.89 -2.40 -6.19
N GLY A 46 1.44 -1.72 -7.24
CA GLY A 46 0.36 -2.20 -8.12
C GLY A 46 -1.04 -1.77 -7.68
N SER A 47 -1.14 -0.90 -6.67
CA SER A 47 -2.41 -0.34 -6.21
C SER A 47 -2.83 0.90 -7.02
N ASP A 48 -1.87 1.78 -7.33
CA ASP A 48 -2.06 3.00 -8.11
C ASP A 48 -0.73 3.53 -8.63
N ARG A 49 -0.71 3.96 -9.90
CA ARG A 49 0.52 4.38 -10.58
C ARG A 49 1.22 5.56 -9.90
N VAL A 50 0.47 6.52 -9.34
CA VAL A 50 1.07 7.69 -8.68
C VAL A 50 1.74 7.28 -7.38
N VAL A 51 1.13 6.34 -6.65
CA VAL A 51 1.71 5.75 -5.44
C VAL A 51 2.98 4.97 -5.80
N ASP A 52 2.94 4.16 -6.85
CA ASP A 52 4.09 3.36 -7.31
C ASP A 52 5.28 4.26 -7.71
N GLU A 53 5.03 5.36 -8.44
CA GLU A 53 6.05 6.34 -8.82
C GLU A 53 6.68 7.00 -7.57
N CYS A 54 5.87 7.41 -6.59
CA CYS A 54 6.36 8.03 -5.37
C CYS A 54 7.14 7.04 -4.49
N MET A 55 6.69 5.79 -4.40
CA MET A 55 7.38 4.71 -3.71
C MET A 55 8.74 4.37 -4.34
N LYS A 56 8.81 4.42 -5.67
CA LYS A 56 10.07 4.27 -6.41
C LYS A 56 11.04 5.41 -6.09
N GLU A 57 10.58 6.66 -6.16
CA GLU A 57 11.40 7.83 -5.77
C GLU A 57 11.93 7.69 -4.34
N MET A 58 11.08 7.24 -3.40
CA MET A 58 11.47 7.04 -2.01
C MET A 58 12.54 5.97 -1.86
N ARG A 59 12.45 4.85 -2.60
CA ARG A 59 13.50 3.82 -2.61
C ARG A 59 14.83 4.33 -3.15
N ASP A 60 14.80 5.22 -4.13
CA ASP A 60 16.02 5.78 -4.70
C ASP A 60 16.69 6.74 -3.71
N VAL A 61 15.91 7.57 -3.01
CA VAL A 61 16.41 8.50 -1.98
C VAL A 61 17.05 7.78 -0.80
N ILE A 62 16.45 6.71 -0.28
CA ILE A 62 16.99 6.01 0.90
C ILE A 62 18.28 5.22 0.63
N ARG A 63 18.68 5.08 -0.63
CA ARG A 63 20.01 4.52 -0.98
C ARG A 63 21.13 5.56 -0.87
N THR A 64 20.79 6.84 -0.71
CA THR A 64 21.76 7.94 -0.56
C THR A 64 21.98 8.30 0.90
N ASP A 65 23.14 8.87 1.23
CA ASP A 65 23.48 9.22 2.62
C ASP A 65 22.90 10.56 3.09
N ASN A 66 22.43 11.43 2.19
CA ASN A 66 21.78 12.69 2.52
C ASN A 66 20.29 12.67 2.13
N MET A 67 19.51 11.90 2.87
CA MET A 67 18.10 11.63 2.55
C MET A 67 17.11 12.59 3.23
N ASP A 68 17.49 13.30 4.28
CA ASP A 68 16.55 13.99 5.17
C ASP A 68 15.70 15.03 4.43
N ALA A 69 16.34 15.91 3.65
CA ALA A 69 15.64 16.94 2.89
C ALA A 69 14.76 16.35 1.78
N ALA A 70 15.24 15.30 1.12
CA ALA A 70 14.51 14.62 0.04
C ALA A 70 13.29 13.85 0.60
N LEU A 71 13.45 13.15 1.71
CA LEU A 71 12.34 12.46 2.40
C LEU A 71 11.32 13.45 2.95
N ALA A 72 11.75 14.58 3.50
CA ALA A 72 10.83 15.62 3.98
C ALA A 72 9.90 16.15 2.87
N GLY A 73 10.36 16.18 1.62
CA GLY A 73 9.54 16.51 0.46
C GLY A 73 8.72 15.35 -0.09
N LEU A 74 9.24 14.12 -0.02
CA LEU A 74 8.58 12.92 -0.57
C LEU A 74 7.45 12.39 0.31
N ILE A 75 7.59 12.42 1.64
CA ILE A 75 6.59 11.88 2.56
C ILE A 75 5.22 12.55 2.36
N PRO A 76 5.08 13.88 2.33
CA PRO A 76 3.77 14.52 2.11
C PRO A 76 3.19 14.22 0.73
N ARG A 77 4.05 14.07 -0.30
CA ARG A 77 3.61 13.67 -1.65
C ARG A 77 3.04 12.26 -1.65
N LEU A 78 3.70 11.33 -0.97
CA LEU A 78 3.25 9.95 -0.84
C LEU A 78 1.92 9.88 -0.08
N GLU A 79 1.81 10.59 1.05
CA GLU A 79 0.56 10.67 1.83
C GLU A 79 -0.62 11.14 0.97
N LYS A 80 -0.42 12.22 0.21
CA LYS A 80 -1.43 12.72 -0.72
C LYS A 80 -1.77 11.71 -1.81
N ALA A 81 -0.76 11.10 -2.44
CA ALA A 81 -0.96 10.10 -3.48
C ALA A 81 -1.75 8.88 -2.98
N VAL A 82 -1.48 8.43 -1.75
CA VAL A 82 -2.21 7.34 -1.10
C VAL A 82 -3.66 7.73 -0.84
N LEU A 83 -3.92 8.90 -0.26
CA LEU A 83 -5.29 9.38 -0.02
C LEU A 83 -6.09 9.48 -1.33
N ASP A 84 -5.49 10.06 -2.36
CA ASP A 84 -6.13 10.20 -3.67
C ASP A 84 -6.39 8.82 -4.32
N SER A 85 -5.46 7.87 -4.16
CA SER A 85 -5.59 6.48 -4.61
C SER A 85 -6.75 5.76 -3.92
N GLU A 86 -6.85 5.86 -2.59
CA GLU A 86 -7.94 5.28 -1.81
C GLU A 86 -9.30 5.84 -2.23
N GLN A 87 -9.39 7.15 -2.46
CA GLN A 87 -10.60 7.80 -2.94
C GLN A 87 -11.00 7.31 -4.35
N ARG A 88 -10.03 7.17 -5.26
CA ARG A 88 -10.25 6.59 -6.58
C ARG A 88 -10.70 5.13 -6.48
N ARG A 89 -10.08 4.34 -5.60
CA ARG A 89 -10.46 2.93 -5.37
C ARG A 89 -11.90 2.83 -4.87
N ALA A 90 -12.29 3.63 -3.89
CA ALA A 90 -13.65 3.67 -3.37
C ALA A 90 -14.66 4.04 -4.47
N THR A 91 -14.35 5.07 -5.26
CA THR A 91 -15.19 5.50 -6.39
C THR A 91 -15.36 4.38 -7.43
N ARG A 92 -14.27 3.68 -7.80
CA ARG A 92 -14.32 2.53 -8.72
C ARG A 92 -15.21 1.41 -8.19
N VAL A 93 -15.09 1.07 -6.91
CA VAL A 93 -15.93 0.04 -6.26
C VAL A 93 -17.40 0.42 -6.34
N THR A 94 -17.74 1.66 -6.02
CA THR A 94 -19.13 2.15 -6.12
C THR A 94 -19.64 2.10 -7.56
N GLN A 95 -18.84 2.56 -8.53
CA GLN A 95 -19.22 2.53 -9.95
C GLN A 95 -19.46 1.11 -10.46
N VAL A 96 -18.55 0.17 -10.14
CA VAL A 96 -18.68 -1.24 -10.52
C VAL A 96 -19.90 -1.88 -9.86
N THR A 97 -20.13 -1.62 -8.57
CA THR A 97 -21.30 -2.12 -7.85
C THR A 97 -22.59 -1.64 -8.50
N THR A 98 -22.71 -0.33 -8.78
CA THR A 98 -23.88 0.24 -9.46
C THR A 98 -24.08 -0.35 -10.85
N ALA A 99 -23.00 -0.50 -11.64
CA ALA A 99 -23.08 -1.07 -12.99
C ALA A 99 -23.52 -2.54 -12.96
N LEU A 100 -22.98 -3.36 -12.05
CA LEU A 100 -23.38 -4.76 -11.89
C LEU A 100 -24.83 -4.89 -11.43
N THR A 101 -25.25 -4.11 -10.43
CA THR A 101 -26.65 -4.12 -9.95
C THR A 101 -27.62 -3.71 -11.06
N SER A 102 -27.27 -2.67 -11.84
CA SER A 102 -28.08 -2.25 -12.98
C SER A 102 -28.17 -3.35 -14.05
N LEU A 103 -27.05 -3.98 -14.40
CA LEU A 103 -27.01 -5.04 -15.40
C LEU A 103 -27.83 -6.28 -14.96
N VAL A 104 -27.72 -6.69 -13.70
CA VAL A 104 -28.53 -7.80 -13.17
C VAL A 104 -30.01 -7.46 -13.18
N SER A 105 -30.37 -6.21 -12.84
CA SER A 105 -31.77 -5.75 -12.89
C SER A 105 -32.32 -5.77 -14.32
N GLN A 106 -31.53 -5.35 -15.31
CA GLN A 106 -31.90 -5.40 -16.73
C GLN A 106 -32.11 -6.84 -17.21
N LEU A 107 -31.22 -7.77 -16.83
CA LEU A 107 -31.39 -9.19 -17.16
C LEU A 107 -32.63 -9.80 -16.50
N GLN A 108 -32.95 -9.43 -15.27
CA GLN A 108 -34.14 -9.90 -14.56
C GLN A 108 -35.45 -9.42 -15.20
N ALA A 109 -35.42 -8.31 -15.94
CA ALA A 109 -36.59 -7.79 -16.66
C ALA A 109 -36.88 -8.57 -17.96
N LEU A 110 -35.93 -9.38 -18.44
CA LEU A 110 -36.14 -10.23 -19.61
C LEU A 110 -37.00 -11.44 -19.27
N SER A 111 -37.74 -11.94 -20.26
CA SER A 111 -38.52 -13.18 -20.18
C SER A 111 -37.59 -14.40 -20.18
N LEU A 112 -37.01 -14.71 -19.02
CA LEU A 112 -36.05 -15.80 -18.82
C LEU A 112 -36.74 -17.14 -18.48
N PRO A 113 -36.19 -18.29 -18.91
CA PRO A 113 -36.57 -19.62 -18.43
C PRO A 113 -36.47 -19.75 -16.91
N SER A 114 -37.23 -20.67 -16.32
CA SER A 114 -37.35 -20.80 -14.86
C SER A 114 -36.04 -21.19 -14.18
N GLU A 115 -35.20 -21.90 -14.94
CA GLU A 115 -33.90 -22.47 -14.56
C GLU A 115 -32.85 -21.37 -14.34
N VAL A 116 -32.94 -20.26 -15.10
CA VAL A 116 -32.01 -19.12 -15.01
C VAL A 116 -32.57 -18.02 -14.10
N ARG A 117 -33.90 -17.85 -14.09
CA ARG A 117 -34.57 -16.77 -13.36
C ARG A 117 -34.33 -16.85 -11.84
N ARG A 118 -34.39 -18.05 -11.25
CA ARG A 118 -34.19 -18.25 -9.81
C ARG A 118 -32.74 -17.93 -9.39
N PRO A 119 -31.70 -18.51 -9.99
CA PRO A 119 -30.30 -18.16 -9.70
C PRO A 119 -29.99 -16.68 -9.91
N LEU A 120 -30.50 -16.06 -10.99
CA LEU A 120 -30.27 -14.65 -11.27
C LEU A 120 -30.90 -13.73 -10.21
N LYS A 121 -32.05 -14.12 -9.65
CA LYS A 121 -32.68 -13.39 -8.54
C LYS A 121 -31.87 -13.47 -7.26
N GLU A 122 -31.32 -14.64 -6.94
CA GLU A 122 -30.43 -14.81 -5.78
C GLU A 122 -29.12 -14.05 -5.95
N LEU A 123 -28.52 -14.10 -7.14
CA LEU A 123 -27.33 -13.32 -7.47
C LEU A 123 -27.58 -11.81 -7.31
N GLY A 124 -28.72 -11.30 -7.79
CA GLY A 124 -29.09 -9.89 -7.63
C GLY A 124 -29.20 -9.42 -6.18
N LYS A 125 -29.66 -10.28 -5.26
CA LYS A 125 -29.70 -9.95 -3.82
C LYS A 125 -28.30 -9.83 -3.21
N GLN A 126 -27.32 -10.56 -3.75
CA GLN A 126 -25.97 -10.64 -3.21
C GLN A 126 -24.99 -9.65 -3.87
N VAL A 127 -25.29 -9.19 -5.08
CA VAL A 127 -24.41 -8.32 -5.88
C VAL A 127 -24.04 -7.05 -5.13
N GLU A 128 -24.99 -6.36 -4.50
CA GLU A 128 -24.69 -5.11 -3.79
C GLU A 128 -23.72 -5.32 -2.62
N ALA A 129 -23.94 -6.37 -1.82
CA ALA A 129 -23.09 -6.70 -0.69
C ALA A 129 -21.71 -7.23 -1.11
N ARG A 130 -21.65 -8.04 -2.18
CA ARG A 130 -20.40 -8.67 -2.65
C ARG A 130 -19.57 -7.75 -3.53
N ALA A 131 -20.18 -6.98 -4.44
CA ALA A 131 -19.45 -6.08 -5.36
C ALA A 131 -18.76 -4.91 -4.63
N GLY A 132 -19.24 -4.55 -3.43
CA GLY A 132 -18.53 -3.65 -2.51
C GLY A 132 -17.14 -4.15 -2.10
N GLN A 133 -16.87 -5.45 -2.26
CA GLN A 133 -15.54 -6.03 -2.10
C GLN A 133 -14.92 -6.23 -3.48
N SER A 134 -13.92 -5.41 -3.84
CA SER A 134 -13.28 -5.46 -5.17
C SER A 134 -12.76 -6.86 -5.56
N ARG A 135 -12.40 -7.70 -4.58
CA ARG A 135 -11.93 -9.08 -4.79
C ARG A 135 -13.03 -10.07 -5.21
N GLU A 136 -14.29 -9.78 -4.90
CA GLU A 136 -15.44 -10.62 -5.23
C GLU A 136 -15.97 -10.35 -6.64
N VAL A 137 -15.66 -9.19 -7.23
CA VAL A 137 -16.12 -8.79 -8.56
C VAL A 137 -15.82 -9.84 -9.64
N PRO A 138 -14.60 -10.41 -9.76
CA PRO A 138 -14.33 -11.47 -10.73
C PRO A 138 -15.18 -12.72 -10.55
N LEU A 139 -15.49 -13.09 -9.29
CA LEU A 139 -16.34 -14.24 -8.98
C LEU A 139 -17.79 -13.97 -9.39
N LEU A 140 -18.32 -12.79 -9.06
CA LEU A 140 -19.65 -12.36 -9.50
C LEU A 140 -19.80 -12.36 -11.01
N LEU A 141 -18.78 -11.88 -11.75
CA LEU A 141 -18.75 -11.91 -13.21
C LEU A 141 -18.72 -13.34 -13.75
N SER A 142 -17.95 -14.24 -13.13
CA SER A 142 -17.93 -15.66 -13.52
C SER A 142 -19.26 -16.37 -13.26
N GLU A 143 -19.88 -16.12 -12.11
CA GLU A 143 -21.21 -16.64 -11.77
C GLU A 143 -22.26 -16.14 -12.77
N LEU A 144 -22.25 -14.83 -13.09
CA LEU A 144 -23.14 -14.24 -14.08
C LEU A 144 -22.92 -14.85 -15.47
N SER A 145 -21.68 -15.03 -15.90
CA SER A 145 -21.35 -15.65 -17.19
C SER A 145 -21.88 -17.09 -17.29
N LYS A 146 -21.75 -17.89 -16.23
CA LYS A 146 -22.31 -19.26 -16.19
C LYS A 146 -23.83 -19.30 -16.32
N LEU A 147 -24.52 -18.24 -15.90
CA LEU A 147 -25.99 -18.13 -16.05
C LEU A 147 -26.41 -17.74 -17.47
N GLN A 148 -25.47 -17.29 -18.31
CA GLN A 148 -25.72 -16.83 -19.68
C GLN A 148 -25.42 -17.89 -20.75
N GLY A 149 -24.73 -18.99 -20.40
CA GLY A 149 -24.36 -20.08 -21.31
C GLY A 149 -22.86 -20.21 -21.48
#